data_AF-A0A1M7GR19-F1
#
_entry.id   AF-A0A1M7GR19-F1
#
_cell.length_a   1.000
_cell.length_b   1.000
_cell.length_c   1.000
_cell.angle_alpha   90.00
_cell.angle_beta   90.00
_cell.angle_gamma   90.00
#
_symmetry.space_group_name_H-M   'P 1'
#
loop_
_entity.id
_entity.type
_entity.pdbx_description
1 polymer ?
#
loop_
_entity_poly.entity_id
_entity_poly.type
_entity_poly.pdbx_seq_one_letter_code
_entity_poly.pdbx_strand_id
1 'polypeptide(L)' 'MTWQPGLPVLTASDHADWQVWRKTRKLEQQRERRNMYPRIDYYPSDKALRIIGAQRGDYSSAIDRLVLIAAGELPE' A
#
# COMPACT_ATOMS: atom_id res chain seq x y z
N MET A 1 23.42 -12.81 -15.17
CA MET A 1 23.39 -13.05 -13.73
C MET A 1 24.01 -14.40 -13.44
N THR A 2 25.29 -14.39 -13.05
CA THR A 2 26.04 -15.57 -12.60
C THR A 2 26.08 -15.66 -11.07
N TRP A 3 26.05 -14.52 -10.38
CA TRP A 3 25.95 -14.47 -8.91
C TRP A 3 24.51 -14.74 -8.42
N GLN A 4 24.36 -15.45 -7.30
CA GLN A 4 23.07 -15.84 -6.71
C GLN A 4 22.89 -15.37 -5.26
N PRO A 5 21.66 -15.13 -4.80
CA PRO A 5 21.38 -14.71 -3.43
C PRO A 5 21.90 -15.69 -2.39
N GLY A 6 22.61 -15.18 -1.38
CA GLY A 6 23.22 -15.98 -0.32
C GLY A 6 24.66 -16.40 -0.61
N LEU A 7 25.16 -16.20 -1.84
CA LEU A 7 26.56 -16.41 -2.17
C LEU A 7 27.42 -15.16 -1.89
N PRO A 8 28.71 -15.33 -1.56
CA PRO A 8 29.61 -14.19 -1.39
C PRO A 8 29.78 -13.41 -2.70
N VAL A 9 29.91 -12.09 -2.60
CA VAL A 9 30.18 -11.18 -3.72
C VAL A 9 31.68 -10.95 -3.80
N LEU A 10 32.37 -11.62 -4.72
CA LEU A 10 33.84 -11.67 -4.73
C LEU A 10 34.45 -10.90 -5.91
N THR A 11 33.74 -10.86 -7.04
CA THR A 11 34.21 -10.19 -8.26
C THR A 11 33.42 -8.92 -8.57
N ALA A 12 33.96 -8.09 -9.44
CA ALA A 12 33.24 -6.92 -9.95
C ALA A 12 31.94 -7.32 -10.69
N SER A 13 31.94 -8.48 -11.38
CA SER A 13 30.74 -9.01 -12.04
C SER A 13 29.69 -9.45 -11.03
N ASP A 14 30.11 -10.11 -9.94
CA ASP A 14 29.18 -10.50 -8.87
C ASP A 14 28.56 -9.28 -8.22
N HIS A 15 29.33 -8.21 -8.04
CA HIS A 15 28.83 -6.97 -7.46
C HIS A 15 27.78 -6.31 -8.37
N ALA A 16 28.01 -6.30 -9.69
CA ALA A 16 27.02 -5.80 -10.65
C ALA A 16 25.72 -6.61 -10.58
N ASP A 17 25.81 -7.93 -10.56
CA ASP A 17 24.66 -8.83 -10.44
C ASP A 17 23.95 -8.66 -9.09
N TRP A 18 24.69 -8.59 -7.97
CA TRP A 18 24.12 -8.36 -6.64
C TRP A 18 23.35 -7.05 -6.53
N GLN A 19 23.88 -5.97 -7.11
CA GLN A 19 23.22 -4.66 -7.11
C GLN A 19 21.89 -4.70 -7.85
N VAL A 20 21.84 -5.36 -9.01
CA VAL A 20 20.60 -5.55 -9.78
C VAL A 20 19.60 -6.36 -8.95
N TRP A 21 20.01 -7.49 -8.36
CA TRP A 21 19.14 -8.31 -7.53
C TRP A 21 18.58 -7.55 -6.32
N ARG A 22 19.43 -6.83 -5.58
CA ARG A 22 19.04 -6.07 -4.38
C ARG A 22 17.98 -5.02 -4.69
N LYS A 23 18.16 -4.29 -5.80
CA LYS A 23 17.19 -3.26 -6.22
C LYS A 23 15.85 -3.87 -6.59
N THR A 24 15.86 -4.95 -7.38
CA THR A 24 14.64 -5.67 -7.78
C THR A 24 13.90 -6.20 -6.56
N ARG A 25 14.58 -6.84 -5.60
CA ARG A 25 13.97 -7.34 -4.36
C ARG A 25 13.33 -6.24 -3.51
N LYS A 26 13.97 -5.08 -3.39
CA LYS A 26 13.39 -3.96 -2.63
C LYS A 26 12.10 -3.43 -3.28
N LEU A 27 12.07 -3.36 -4.61
CA LEU A 27 10.88 -2.92 -5.34
C LEU A 27 9.73 -3.92 -5.24
N GLU A 28 10.03 -5.22 -5.33
CA GLU A 28 9.03 -6.30 -5.11
C GLU A 28 8.40 -6.18 -3.72
N GLN A 29 9.22 -6.08 -2.67
CA GLN A 29 8.73 -5.94 -1.29
C GLN A 29 7.88 -4.67 -1.09
N GLN A 30 8.21 -3.58 -1.78
CA GLN A 30 7.38 -2.37 -1.74
C GLN A 30 6.05 -2.55 -2.45
N ARG A 31 6.03 -3.24 -3.59
CA ARG A 31 4.79 -3.54 -4.33
C ARG A 31 3.90 -4.47 -3.51
N GLU A 32 4.47 -5.53 -2.93
CA GLU A 32 3.76 -6.44 -2.02
C GLU A 32 3.15 -5.66 -0.85
N ARG A 33 3.93 -4.80 -0.18
CA ARG A 33 3.43 -3.98 0.93
C ARG A 33 2.31 -3.03 0.52
N ARG A 34 2.39 -2.39 -0.64
CA ARG A 34 1.35 -1.46 -1.12
C ARG A 34 0.09 -2.17 -1.59
N ASN A 35 0.24 -3.34 -2.18
CA ASN A 35 -0.90 -4.18 -2.56
C ASN A 35 -1.62 -4.75 -1.33
N MET A 36 -0.84 -5.13 -0.32
CA MET A 36 -1.37 -5.70 0.92
C MET A 36 -1.95 -4.62 1.85
N TYR A 37 -1.43 -3.40 1.81
CA TYR A 37 -1.87 -2.29 2.66
C TYR A 37 -2.09 -1.01 1.82
N PRO A 38 -3.28 -0.85 1.22
CA PRO A 38 -3.69 0.42 0.61
C PRO A 38 -3.64 1.50 1.67
N ARG A 39 -2.66 2.41 1.57
CA ARG A 39 -2.41 3.38 2.62
C ARG A 39 -3.16 4.68 2.31
N ILE A 40 -4.29 4.89 2.98
CA ILE A 40 -5.00 6.16 3.04
C ILE A 40 -4.95 6.62 4.49
N ASP A 41 -4.01 7.51 4.81
CA ASP A 41 -3.95 8.15 6.12
C ASP A 41 -5.11 9.17 6.20
N TYR A 42 -6.25 8.78 6.78
CA TYR A 42 -7.46 9.61 6.91
C TYR A 42 -7.67 10.11 8.34
N TYR A 43 -7.59 11.43 8.51
CA TYR A 43 -7.81 12.10 9.79
C TYR A 43 -9.04 13.02 9.66
N PRO A 44 -10.24 12.57 10.08
CA PRO A 44 -11.46 13.34 9.90
C PRO A 44 -11.49 14.57 10.82
N SER A 45 -12.12 15.65 10.36
CA SER A 45 -12.51 16.77 11.23
C SER A 45 -13.62 16.36 12.20
N ASP A 46 -13.82 17.10 13.29
CA ASP A 46 -14.93 16.85 14.24
C ASP A 46 -16.30 16.78 13.56
N LYS A 47 -16.51 17.59 12.51
CA LYS A 47 -17.75 17.60 11.74
C LYS A 47 -17.91 16.31 10.93
N ALA A 48 -16.86 15.86 10.26
CA ALA A 48 -16.86 14.61 9.53
C ALA A 48 -17.03 13.41 10.49
N LEU A 49 -16.38 13.45 11.65
CA LEU A 49 -16.49 12.41 12.68
C LEU A 49 -17.93 12.26 13.19
N ARG A 50 -18.66 13.36 13.42
CA ARG A 50 -20.08 13.31 13.79
C ARG A 50 -20.95 12.68 12.72
N ILE A 51 -20.68 13.00 11.44
CA ILE A 51 -21.43 12.46 10.30
C ILE A 51 -21.15 10.97 10.13
N ILE A 52 -19.88 10.56 10.22
CA ILE A 52 -19.45 9.16 10.15
C ILE A 52 -20.03 8.37 11.33
N GLY A 53 -19.99 8.93 12.55
CA GLY A 53 -20.51 8.28 13.76
C GLY A 53 -22.03 8.18 13.84
N ALA A 54 -22.76 9.00 13.07
CA ALA A 54 -24.22 8.90 12.95
C ALA A 54 -24.65 7.79 11.98
N GLN A 55 -23.74 7.24 11.16
CA GLN A 55 -24.03 6.10 10.31
C GLN A 55 -24.07 4.81 11.14
N ARG A 56 -24.93 3.86 10.73
CA ARG A 56 -24.95 2.51 11.30
C ARG A 56 -23.84 1.68 10.66
N GLY A 57 -23.05 0.96 11.45
CA GLY A 57 -21.97 0.07 10.97
C GLY A 57 -20.56 0.56 11.34
N ASP A 58 -19.53 -0.01 10.73
CA ASP A 58 -18.14 0.39 10.96
C ASP A 58 -17.75 1.66 10.18
N TYR A 59 -16.70 2.35 10.63
CA TYR A 59 -16.28 3.62 10.05
C TYR A 59 -15.80 3.50 8.60
N SER A 60 -15.16 2.40 8.21
CA SER A 60 -14.71 2.23 6.83
C SER A 60 -15.90 2.13 5.89
N SER A 61 -16.91 1.31 6.24
CA SER A 61 -18.15 1.19 5.47
C SER A 61 -19.01 2.46 5.49
N ALA A 62 -18.97 3.23 6.58
CA ALA A 62 -19.64 4.53 6.67
C ALA A 62 -18.95 5.57 5.77
N ILE A 63 -17.61 5.63 5.80
CA ILE A 63 -16.80 6.51 4.94
C ILE A 63 -17.01 6.14 3.48
N ASP A 64 -16.96 4.85 3.14
CA ASP A 64 -17.14 4.36 1.78
C ASP A 64 -18.51 4.76 1.21
N ARG A 65 -19.61 4.50 1.94
CA ARG A 65 -20.94 4.96 1.54
C ARG A 65 -21.03 6.47 1.38
N LEU A 66 -20.43 7.25 2.29
CA LEU A 66 -20.43 8.71 2.19
C LEU A 66 -19.65 9.20 0.98
N VAL A 67 -18.52 8.55 0.65
CA VAL A 67 -17.71 8.86 -0.54
C VAL A 67 -18.49 8.54 -1.81
N LEU A 68 -19.11 7.37 -1.88
CA LEU A 68 -19.94 6.93 -3.00
C LEU A 68 -21.15 7.88 -3.20
N ILE A 69 -21.91 8.16 -2.14
CA ILE A 69 -23.02 9.14 -2.17
C ILE A 69 -22.54 10.51 -2.67
N ALA A 70 -21.40 11.00 -2.18
CA ALA A 70 -20.85 12.29 -2.59
C ALA A 70 -20.35 12.29 -4.05
N ALA A 71 -19.88 11.15 -4.55
CA ALA A 71 -19.50 10.95 -5.94
C ALA A 71 -20.71 10.82 -6.88
N GLY A 72 -21.93 10.73 -6.36
CA GLY A 72 -23.14 10.46 -7.14
C GLY A 72 -23.29 8.99 -7.54
N GLU A 73 -22.47 8.12 -6.97
CA GLU A 73 -22.51 6.67 -7.16
C GLU A 73 -23.21 6.08 -5.94
N LEU A 74 -24.48 5.70 -6.04
CA LEU A 74 -25.15 5.04 -4.91
C LEU A 74 -24.71 3.56 -4.86
N PRO A 75 -24.26 3.04 -3.70
CA PRO A 75 -24.05 1.62 -3.55
C PRO A 75 -25.39 0.89 -3.65
N GLU A 76 -25.46 -0.18 -4.46
CA GLU A 76 -26.62 -1.07 -4.57
C GLU A 76 -26.95 -1.77 -3.23
#